data_AF-A0A3D3YX35-F1
#
_entry.id   AF-A0A3D3YX35-F1
#
_cell.length_a   1.000
_cell.length_b   1.000
_cell.length_c   1.000
_cell.angle_alpha   90.00
_cell.angle_beta   90.00
_cell.angle_gamma   90.00
#
_symmetry.space_group_name_H-M   'P 1'
#
loop_
_entity.id
_entity.type
_entity.pdbx_description
1 polymer ?
#
loop_
_entity_poly.entity_id
_entity_poly.type
_entity_poly.pdbx_seq_one_letter_code
_entity_poly.pdbx_strand_id
1 'polypeptide(L)'
;MAIKGKNRARSGGSRRVIAAPPRPQLVVRKKQVWQRRGVWIGAGALVVAVILVLALNSVRTHHRAAERQTIADFVSTYSLLLTGKFPPDATTLPPTGYNIYPQLAADIASLEAGTLSGDTLKTKGSSLTTSASTSGDAIDKLDVTKIIPAKADVFEVGDVRGPGATRLALGDGQFLIVQAFHVYAQIGGLFSSAVGLDAAGRKAIAAQAQALSQEAQSLFNRGWQEVINIKTAFGLNTQQPFNPPPPASPPVSPTPSVSPS
;
A
#
# COMPACT_ATOMS: atom_id res chain seq x y z
N MET A 1 3.57 47.29 120.99
CA MET A 1 2.27 47.66 121.60
C MET A 1 1.20 47.62 120.53
N ALA A 2 0.06 47.02 120.85
CA ALA A 2 -1.02 46.67 119.93
C ALA A 2 -2.05 47.79 119.80
N ILE A 3 -2.56 48.04 118.59
CA ILE A 3 -3.98 48.40 118.41
C ILE A 3 -4.57 47.56 117.28
N LYS A 4 -5.56 46.80 117.70
CA LYS A 4 -6.36 45.80 117.00
C LYS A 4 -7.60 46.50 116.46
N GLY A 5 -7.75 46.55 115.13
CA GLY A 5 -8.97 46.97 114.46
C GLY A 5 -9.70 45.75 113.89
N LYS A 6 -10.78 45.34 114.55
CA LYS A 6 -11.62 44.17 114.22
C LYS A 6 -12.94 44.71 113.69
N ASN A 7 -13.21 44.59 112.38
CA ASN A 7 -14.55 44.84 111.83
C ASN A 7 -15.01 43.63 111.01
N ARG A 8 -16.10 43.03 111.49
CA ARG A 8 -16.85 41.94 110.86
C ARG A 8 -18.33 42.32 110.94
N ALA A 9 -18.96 42.58 109.81
CA ALA A 9 -20.41 42.40 109.55
C ALA A 9 -20.61 42.48 108.03
N ARG A 10 -20.89 41.37 107.33
CA ARG A 10 -22.23 40.81 107.03
C ARG A 10 -23.15 41.81 106.34
N SER A 11 -23.42 41.59 105.05
CA SER A 11 -24.72 41.07 104.58
C SER A 11 -24.87 41.20 103.05
N GLY A 12 -25.29 40.11 102.43
CA GLY A 12 -26.28 40.12 101.33
C GLY A 12 -25.97 40.90 100.06
N GLY A 13 -25.37 40.24 99.07
CA GLY A 13 -25.24 40.78 97.72
C GLY A 13 -24.88 39.73 96.69
N SER A 14 -25.84 38.86 96.38
CA SER A 14 -25.98 38.07 95.14
C SER A 14 -24.90 38.32 94.06
N ARG A 15 -23.77 37.60 94.11
CA ARG A 15 -22.95 37.35 92.92
C ARG A 15 -23.39 36.04 92.32
N ARG A 16 -24.41 36.11 91.45
CA ARG A 16 -24.66 35.08 90.45
C ARG A 16 -23.34 34.86 89.70
N VAL A 17 -22.75 33.70 89.90
CA VAL A 17 -21.69 33.17 89.04
C VAL A 17 -22.32 33.00 87.66
N ILE A 18 -22.06 33.96 86.77
CA ILE A 18 -22.40 33.81 85.36
C ILE A 18 -21.46 32.74 84.83
N ALA A 19 -21.98 31.53 84.63
CA ALA A 19 -21.26 30.48 83.92
C ALA A 19 -20.81 31.06 82.57
N ALA A 20 -19.50 30.99 82.30
CA ALA A 20 -18.96 31.41 81.01
C ALA A 20 -19.73 30.64 79.91
N PRO A 21 -20.22 31.31 78.85
CA PRO A 21 -20.94 30.64 77.78
C PRO A 21 -20.05 29.52 77.20
N PRO A 22 -20.62 28.36 76.84
CA PRO A 22 -19.85 27.28 76.26
C PRO A 22 -19.10 27.83 75.04
N ARG A 23 -17.76 27.68 75.04
CA ARG A 23 -16.93 28.13 73.92
C ARG A 23 -17.50 27.52 72.64
N PRO A 24 -17.75 28.31 71.57
CA PRO A 24 -18.25 27.76 70.32
C PRO A 24 -17.31 26.63 69.90
N GLN A 25 -17.87 25.44 69.72
CA GLN A 25 -17.09 24.28 69.32
C GLN A 25 -16.48 24.63 67.96
N LEU A 26 -15.14 24.76 67.91
CA LEU A 26 -14.40 24.92 66.67
C LEU A 26 -14.64 23.66 65.85
N VAL A 27 -15.66 23.69 64.99
CA VAL A 27 -15.92 22.64 64.02
C VAL A 27 -14.76 22.70 63.03
N VAL A 28 -13.74 21.88 63.27
CA VAL A 28 -12.62 21.71 62.35
C VAL A 28 -13.21 21.15 61.06
N ARG A 29 -13.47 22.03 60.10
CA ARG A 29 -13.99 21.63 58.78
C ARG A 29 -12.93 20.73 58.15
N LYS A 30 -13.26 19.45 57.98
CA LYS A 30 -12.39 18.48 57.32
C LYS A 30 -12.03 19.02 55.95
N LYS A 31 -10.73 19.23 55.71
CA LYS A 31 -10.22 19.78 54.46
C LYS A 31 -10.72 18.91 53.30
N GLN A 32 -11.43 19.54 52.35
CA GLN A 32 -12.04 18.87 51.21
C GLN A 32 -10.97 18.08 50.45
N VAL A 33 -11.32 16.89 49.95
CA VAL A 33 -10.35 15.89 49.45
C VAL A 33 -9.43 16.47 48.37
N TRP A 34 -9.97 17.32 47.48
CA TRP A 34 -9.22 17.98 46.40
C TRP A 34 -8.24 19.08 46.86
N GLN A 35 -8.35 19.60 48.08
CA GLN A 35 -7.40 20.56 48.66
C GLN A 35 -6.22 19.89 49.38
N ARG A 36 -6.15 18.55 49.37
CA ARG A 36 -5.03 17.80 49.93
C ARG A 36 -3.90 17.77 48.91
N ARG A 37 -2.69 18.12 49.34
CA ARG A 37 -1.48 18.12 48.49
C ARG A 37 -1.27 16.78 47.78
N GLY A 38 -1.60 15.66 48.43
CA GLY A 38 -1.52 14.33 47.83
C GLY A 38 -2.40 14.11 46.60
N VAL A 39 -3.57 14.77 46.52
CA VAL A 39 -4.45 14.66 45.34
C VAL A 39 -3.85 15.41 44.15
N TRP A 40 -3.25 16.59 44.38
CA TRP A 40 -2.57 17.34 43.33
C TRP A 40 -1.26 16.67 42.88
N ILE A 41 -0.52 16.04 43.79
CA ILE A 41 0.65 15.23 43.44
C ILE A 41 0.23 14.03 42.59
N GLY A 42 -0.84 13.32 42.98
CA GLY A 42 -1.39 12.21 42.20
C GLY A 42 -1.90 12.65 40.82
N ALA A 43 -2.63 13.77 40.75
CA ALA A 43 -3.10 14.34 39.49
C ALA A 43 -1.94 14.78 38.59
N GLY A 44 -0.92 15.43 39.16
CA GLY A 44 0.29 15.81 38.43
C GLY A 44 1.05 14.61 37.88
N ALA A 45 1.21 13.54 38.68
CA ALA A 45 1.83 12.29 38.23
C ALA A 45 1.06 11.63 37.09
N LEU A 46 -0.28 11.64 37.13
CA LEU A 46 -1.12 11.09 36.08
C LEU A 46 -0.99 11.87 34.78
N VAL A 47 -0.98 13.21 34.84
CA VAL A 47 -0.76 14.06 33.66
C VAL A 47 0.61 13.78 33.02
N VAL A 48 1.67 13.68 33.82
CA VAL A 48 3.02 13.35 33.32
C VAL A 48 3.04 11.98 32.65
N ALA A 49 2.40 10.97 33.25
CA ALA A 49 2.32 9.63 32.66
C ALA A 49 1.59 9.63 31.30
N VAL A 50 0.48 10.38 31.17
CA VAL A 50 -0.25 10.50 29.90
C VAL A 50 0.61 11.17 28.83
N ILE A 51 1.31 12.25 29.16
CA ILE A 51 2.23 12.94 28.23
C ILE A 51 3.34 11.98 27.77
N LEU A 52 3.91 11.19 28.68
CA LEU A 52 4.94 10.20 28.37
C LEU A 52 4.43 9.12 27.41
N VAL A 53 3.22 8.59 27.65
CA VAL A 53 2.59 7.61 26.75
C VAL A 53 2.35 8.23 25.37
N LEU A 54 1.85 9.45 25.29
CA LEU A 54 1.61 10.14 24.01
C LEU A 54 2.93 10.42 23.26
N ALA A 55 3.97 10.88 23.95
CA ALA A 55 5.28 11.15 23.36
C ALA A 55 5.95 9.86 22.85
N LEU A 56 5.94 8.79 23.65
CA LEU A 56 6.48 7.48 23.24
C LEU A 56 5.70 6.90 22.07
N ASN A 57 4.37 7.03 22.06
CA ASN A 57 3.55 6.58 20.94
C ASN A 57 3.85 7.40 19.68
N SER A 58 3.98 8.73 19.80
CA SER A 58 4.34 9.61 18.68
C SER A 58 5.70 9.24 18.08
N VAL A 59 6.76 9.11 18.89
CA VAL A 59 8.10 8.70 18.42
C VAL A 59 8.06 7.33 17.75
N ARG A 60 7.33 6.37 18.34
CA ARG A 60 7.16 5.03 17.75
C ARG A 60 6.41 5.09 16.41
N THR A 61 5.39 5.95 16.29
CA THR A 61 4.67 6.12 15.01
C THR A 61 5.52 6.79 13.95
N HIS A 62 6.35 7.79 14.30
CA HIS A 62 7.26 8.44 13.36
C HIS A 62 8.34 7.50 12.85
N HIS A 63 8.97 6.70 13.72
CA HIS A 63 9.94 5.70 13.29
C HIS A 63 9.31 4.65 12.36
N ARG A 64 8.12 4.14 12.71
CA ARG A 64 7.39 3.19 11.85
C ARG A 64 6.97 3.79 10.51
N ALA A 65 6.59 5.07 10.50
CA ALA A 65 6.25 5.77 9.27
C ALA A 65 7.47 5.96 8.36
N ALA A 66 8.62 6.34 8.92
CA ALA A 66 9.87 6.48 8.18
C ALA A 66 10.33 5.14 7.59
N GLU A 67 10.30 4.05 8.37
CA GLU A 67 10.64 2.72 7.87
C GLU A 67 9.67 2.25 6.77
N ARG A 68 8.37 2.49 6.94
CA ARG A 68 7.37 2.19 5.90
C ARG A 68 7.63 2.94 4.62
N GLN A 69 7.98 4.23 4.69
CA GLN A 69 8.30 5.02 3.51
C GLN A 69 9.54 4.48 2.79
N THR A 70 10.59 4.14 3.53
CA THR A 70 11.80 3.55 2.92
C THR A 70 11.51 2.24 2.20
N ILE A 71 10.67 1.37 2.78
CA ILE A 71 10.30 0.11 2.11
C ILE A 71 9.39 0.38 0.91
N ALA A 72 8.49 1.37 1.00
CA ALA A 72 7.66 1.79 -0.12
C ALA A 72 8.52 2.29 -1.30
N ASP A 73 9.60 3.04 -1.04
CA ASP A 73 10.54 3.49 -2.07
C ASP A 73 11.26 2.30 -2.73
N PHE A 74 11.65 1.27 -1.97
CA PHE A 74 12.21 0.04 -2.52
C PHE A 74 11.21 -0.72 -3.40
N VAL A 75 9.95 -0.85 -2.98
CA VAL A 75 8.90 -1.48 -3.79
C VAL A 75 8.60 -0.69 -5.05
N SER A 76 8.58 0.65 -4.96
CA SER A 76 8.43 1.52 -6.13
C SER A 76 9.56 1.31 -7.13
N THR A 77 10.81 1.31 -6.64
CA THR A 77 12.02 1.04 -7.43
C THR A 77 11.98 -0.33 -8.08
N TYR A 78 11.61 -1.37 -7.32
CA TYR A 78 11.41 -2.71 -7.86
C TYR A 78 10.36 -2.72 -8.98
N SER A 79 9.22 -2.07 -8.78
CA SER A 79 8.17 -2.03 -9.80
C SER A 79 8.63 -1.33 -11.08
N LEU A 80 9.43 -0.26 -10.95
CA LEU A 80 9.99 0.47 -12.09
C LEU A 80 11.03 -0.38 -12.84
N LEU A 81 11.91 -1.07 -12.11
CA LEU A 81 12.87 -2.01 -12.69
C LEU A 81 12.16 -3.14 -13.42
N LEU A 82 11.11 -3.70 -12.81
CA LEU A 82 10.29 -4.78 -13.37
C LEU A 82 9.60 -4.33 -14.67
N THR A 83 8.89 -3.20 -14.67
CA THR A 83 8.24 -2.66 -15.87
C THR A 83 9.25 -2.25 -16.94
N GLY A 84 10.44 -1.80 -16.54
CA GLY A 84 11.53 -1.48 -17.47
C GLY A 84 12.12 -2.69 -18.19
N LYS A 85 11.78 -3.92 -17.78
CA LYS A 85 12.16 -5.16 -18.47
C LYS A 85 11.07 -5.72 -19.38
N PHE A 86 9.90 -5.09 -19.43
CA PHE A 86 8.84 -5.53 -20.34
C PHE A 86 9.24 -5.29 -21.80
N PRO A 87 8.65 -6.05 -22.73
CA PRO A 87 8.79 -5.79 -24.16
C PRO A 87 8.44 -4.34 -24.50
N PRO A 88 9.10 -3.72 -25.48
CA PRO A 88 8.80 -2.35 -25.89
C PRO A 88 7.36 -2.17 -26.40
N ASP A 89 6.75 -3.27 -26.87
CA ASP A 89 5.39 -3.28 -27.41
C ASP A 89 4.32 -3.46 -26.33
N ALA A 90 4.72 -3.63 -25.07
CA ALA A 90 3.79 -3.78 -23.96
C ALA A 90 3.00 -2.48 -23.75
N THR A 91 1.68 -2.61 -23.56
CA THR A 91 0.78 -1.47 -23.38
C THR A 91 0.13 -1.54 -22.01
N THR A 92 -0.05 -0.38 -21.37
CA THR A 92 -0.77 -0.28 -20.10
C THR A 92 -2.27 -0.49 -20.36
N LEU A 93 -2.89 -1.37 -19.58
CA LEU A 93 -4.32 -1.61 -19.60
C LEU A 93 -4.94 -0.96 -18.34
N PRO A 94 -5.68 0.16 -18.46
CA PRO A 94 -6.29 0.80 -17.30
C PRO A 94 -7.22 -0.17 -16.54
N PRO A 95 -7.23 -0.15 -15.19
CA PRO A 95 -6.63 0.85 -14.30
C PRO A 95 -5.15 0.58 -13.91
N THR A 96 -4.69 -0.67 -13.91
CA THR A 96 -3.35 -1.03 -13.42
C THR A 96 -2.72 -2.21 -14.15
N GLY A 97 -3.36 -2.78 -15.18
CA GLY A 97 -2.89 -3.95 -15.90
C GLY A 97 -1.90 -3.64 -17.03
N TYR A 98 -1.37 -4.70 -17.63
CA TYR A 98 -0.56 -4.62 -18.85
C TYR A 98 -1.03 -5.66 -19.86
N ASN A 99 -1.04 -5.27 -21.13
CA ASN A 99 -1.14 -6.17 -22.26
C ASN A 99 0.25 -6.28 -22.89
N ILE A 100 0.91 -7.41 -22.68
CA ILE A 100 2.33 -7.62 -23.00
C ILE A 100 2.56 -7.74 -24.51
N TYR A 101 1.68 -8.45 -25.21
CA TYR A 101 1.76 -8.68 -26.65
C TYR A 101 0.42 -8.37 -27.32
N PRO A 102 0.08 -7.09 -27.55
CA PRO A 102 -1.23 -6.69 -28.05
C PRO A 102 -1.56 -7.24 -29.44
N GLN A 103 -0.54 -7.48 -30.27
CA GLN A 103 -0.71 -8.01 -31.63
C GLN A 103 -0.88 -9.54 -31.67
N LEU A 104 -0.61 -10.26 -30.56
CA LEU A 104 -0.61 -11.72 -30.55
C LEU A 104 -1.96 -12.32 -30.95
N ALA A 105 -3.07 -11.74 -30.49
CA ALA A 105 -4.41 -12.21 -30.84
C ALA A 105 -4.70 -12.06 -32.34
N ALA A 106 -4.30 -10.95 -32.95
CA ALA A 106 -4.45 -10.72 -34.38
C ALA A 106 -3.54 -11.65 -35.21
N ASP A 107 -2.34 -11.92 -34.71
CA ASP A 107 -1.38 -12.85 -35.32
C ASP A 107 -1.88 -14.29 -35.28
N ILE A 108 -2.49 -14.73 -34.18
CA ILE A 108 -3.12 -16.05 -34.06
C ILE A 108 -4.30 -16.18 -35.04
N ALA A 109 -5.16 -15.17 -35.14
CA ALA A 109 -6.27 -15.16 -36.10
C ALA A 109 -5.77 -15.21 -37.55
N SER A 110 -4.67 -14.52 -37.85
CA SER A 110 -4.05 -14.52 -39.19
C SER A 110 -3.36 -15.86 -39.51
N LEU A 111 -2.82 -16.54 -38.49
CA LEU A 111 -2.31 -17.90 -38.61
C LEU A 111 -3.45 -18.89 -38.92
N GLU A 112 -4.58 -18.80 -38.22
CA GLU A 112 -5.75 -19.64 -38.48
C GLU A 112 -6.33 -19.41 -39.89
N ALA A 113 -6.43 -18.15 -40.31
CA ALA A 113 -6.89 -17.78 -41.65
C ALA A 113 -5.90 -18.17 -42.76
N GLY A 114 -4.66 -18.54 -42.42
CA GLY A 114 -3.62 -18.91 -43.38
C GLY A 114 -3.15 -17.74 -44.25
N THR A 115 -3.38 -16.49 -43.82
CA THR A 115 -3.03 -15.27 -44.57
C THR A 115 -1.57 -14.86 -44.43
N LEU A 116 -0.86 -15.43 -43.44
CA LEU A 116 0.55 -15.19 -43.22
C LEU A 116 1.42 -16.10 -44.10
N SER A 117 2.40 -15.51 -44.76
CA SER A 117 3.45 -16.27 -45.47
C SER A 117 4.34 -17.02 -44.48
N GLY A 118 4.98 -18.11 -44.93
CA GLY A 118 5.91 -18.89 -44.10
C GLY A 118 7.06 -18.06 -43.53
N ASP A 119 7.61 -17.13 -44.31
CA ASP A 119 8.67 -16.24 -43.85
C ASP A 119 8.18 -15.24 -42.79
N THR A 120 6.96 -14.73 -42.95
CA THR A 120 6.32 -13.86 -41.94
C THR A 120 6.08 -14.63 -40.65
N LEU A 121 5.59 -15.88 -40.73
CA LEU A 121 5.38 -16.74 -39.55
C LEU A 121 6.68 -17.01 -38.81
N LYS A 122 7.75 -17.36 -39.53
CA LYS A 122 9.07 -17.59 -38.96
C LYS A 122 9.62 -16.33 -38.28
N THR A 123 9.49 -15.18 -38.93
CA THR A 123 9.97 -13.89 -38.40
C THR A 123 9.20 -13.49 -37.15
N LYS A 124 7.86 -13.55 -37.18
CA LYS A 124 7.00 -13.23 -36.03
C LYS A 124 7.23 -14.19 -34.87
N GLY A 125 7.29 -15.50 -35.15
CA GLY A 125 7.56 -16.52 -34.15
C GLY A 125 8.92 -16.32 -33.47
N SER A 126 9.98 -16.11 -34.25
CA SER A 126 11.33 -15.89 -33.72
C SER A 126 11.43 -14.58 -32.93
N SER A 127 10.79 -13.51 -33.40
CA SER A 127 10.74 -12.22 -32.70
C SER A 127 10.03 -12.36 -31.35
N LEU A 128 8.87 -13.03 -31.33
CA LEU A 128 8.12 -13.28 -30.10
C LEU A 128 8.92 -14.13 -29.12
N THR A 129 9.51 -15.24 -29.57
CA THR A 129 10.35 -16.10 -28.71
C THR A 129 11.53 -15.34 -28.13
N THR A 130 12.23 -14.54 -28.95
CA THR A 130 13.39 -13.77 -28.51
C THR A 130 12.99 -12.66 -27.53
N SER A 131 11.95 -11.89 -27.85
CA SER A 131 11.42 -10.83 -27.00
C SER A 131 10.96 -11.37 -25.64
N ALA A 132 10.21 -12.47 -25.65
CA ALA A 132 9.65 -13.07 -24.45
C ALA A 132 10.74 -13.70 -23.57
N SER A 133 11.68 -14.44 -24.16
CA SER A 133 12.80 -15.04 -23.42
C SER A 133 13.72 -13.96 -22.85
N THR A 134 14.05 -12.92 -23.63
CA THR A 134 14.88 -11.80 -23.15
C THR A 134 14.23 -11.08 -21.98
N SER A 135 12.92 -10.82 -22.07
CA SER A 135 12.17 -10.16 -21.00
C SER A 135 12.08 -11.06 -19.76
N GLY A 136 11.75 -12.35 -19.95
CA GLY A 136 11.70 -13.34 -18.86
C GLY A 136 13.04 -13.47 -18.14
N ASP A 137 14.14 -13.66 -18.86
CA ASP A 137 15.49 -13.78 -18.30
C ASP A 137 15.95 -12.48 -17.62
N ALA A 138 15.58 -11.32 -18.16
CA ALA A 138 15.92 -10.03 -17.57
C ALA A 138 15.14 -9.78 -16.28
N ILE A 139 13.90 -10.26 -16.19
CA ILE A 139 13.07 -10.20 -14.99
C ILE A 139 13.59 -11.20 -13.96
N ASP A 140 13.90 -12.44 -14.33
CA ASP A 140 14.43 -13.46 -13.43
C ASP A 140 15.73 -13.02 -12.73
N LYS A 141 16.59 -12.28 -13.46
CA LYS A 141 17.82 -11.69 -12.91
C LYS A 141 17.60 -10.55 -11.91
N LEU A 142 16.37 -10.07 -11.72
CA LEU A 142 16.06 -9.08 -10.68
C LEU A 142 16.13 -9.76 -9.31
N ASP A 143 17.19 -9.45 -8.57
CA ASP A 143 17.39 -10.00 -7.24
C ASP A 143 16.56 -9.23 -6.19
N VAL A 144 15.35 -9.72 -5.92
CA VAL A 144 14.44 -9.16 -4.89
C VAL A 144 15.12 -9.07 -3.54
N THR A 145 16.04 -10.02 -3.23
CA THR A 145 16.72 -10.07 -1.93
C THR A 145 17.73 -8.94 -1.75
N LYS A 146 18.32 -8.45 -2.85
CA LYS A 146 19.21 -7.28 -2.85
C LYS A 146 18.45 -5.95 -2.86
N ILE A 147 17.30 -5.90 -3.53
CA ILE A 147 16.52 -4.66 -3.71
C ILE A 147 15.73 -4.33 -2.45
N ILE A 148 15.14 -5.34 -1.80
CA ILE A 148 14.23 -5.14 -0.68
C ILE A 148 14.89 -5.65 0.59
N PRO A 149 14.95 -4.90 1.71
CA PRO A 149 15.63 -5.34 2.93
C PRO A 149 14.90 -6.50 3.64
N ALA A 150 15.62 -7.30 4.44
CA ALA A 150 15.07 -8.51 5.09
C ALA A 150 14.01 -8.19 6.14
N LYS A 151 14.10 -7.00 6.70
CA LYS A 151 13.14 -6.41 7.64
C LYS A 151 11.93 -5.76 6.96
N ALA A 152 11.82 -5.86 5.63
CA ALA A 152 10.70 -5.29 4.88
C ALA A 152 9.45 -6.13 5.15
N ASP A 153 8.61 -5.59 6.03
CA ASP A 153 7.38 -6.23 6.45
C ASP A 153 6.22 -5.33 6.04
N VAL A 154 5.63 -5.68 4.90
CA VAL A 154 4.43 -5.02 4.39
C VAL A 154 3.27 -5.42 5.26
N PHE A 155 2.72 -6.62 5.09
CA PHE A 155 1.46 -6.98 5.71
C PHE A 155 1.25 -8.50 5.71
N GLU A 156 0.25 -8.90 6.49
CA GLU A 156 -0.58 -10.11 6.42
C GLU A 156 -1.01 -10.37 4.97
N VAL A 157 -0.19 -11.11 4.21
CA VAL A 157 -0.56 -11.64 2.88
C VAL A 157 -1.19 -13.01 3.16
N GLY A 158 -2.52 -13.03 3.31
CA GLY A 158 -3.21 -14.15 3.97
C GLY A 158 -2.86 -14.23 5.47
N ASP A 159 -2.86 -15.42 6.06
CA ASP A 159 -2.53 -15.65 7.50
C ASP A 159 -1.03 -15.48 7.85
N VAL A 160 -0.16 -15.15 6.89
CA VAL A 160 1.28 -15.08 7.13
C VAL A 160 1.71 -13.67 7.53
N ARG A 161 1.92 -13.48 8.84
CA ARG A 161 2.61 -12.31 9.41
C ARG A 161 4.03 -12.68 9.81
N GLY A 162 5.03 -12.06 9.19
CA GLY A 162 6.42 -12.25 9.64
C GLY A 162 7.47 -11.50 8.85
N PRO A 163 8.70 -11.41 9.40
CA PRO A 163 9.85 -10.81 8.76
C PRO A 163 10.09 -11.38 7.37
N GLY A 164 10.08 -10.54 6.34
CA GLY A 164 10.39 -10.90 4.95
C GLY A 164 9.21 -11.37 4.09
N ALA A 165 7.97 -11.32 4.60
CA ALA A 165 6.76 -11.68 3.84
C ALA A 165 6.64 -10.92 2.51
N THR A 166 7.09 -9.66 2.46
CA THR A 166 7.10 -8.84 1.24
C THR A 166 8.04 -9.37 0.17
N ARG A 167 9.22 -9.85 0.59
CA ARG A 167 10.19 -10.44 -0.34
C ARG A 167 9.63 -11.71 -0.96
N LEU A 168 8.97 -12.54 -0.14
CA LEU A 168 8.34 -13.77 -0.60
C LEU A 168 7.25 -13.46 -1.63
N ALA A 169 6.30 -12.59 -1.28
CA ALA A 169 5.19 -12.25 -2.18
C ALA A 169 5.66 -11.60 -3.49
N LEU A 170 6.71 -10.77 -3.47
CA LEU A 170 7.31 -10.22 -4.69
C LEU A 170 8.08 -11.26 -5.51
N GLY A 171 8.74 -12.21 -4.84
CA GLY A 171 9.38 -13.35 -5.49
C GLY A 171 8.37 -14.28 -6.16
N ASP A 172 7.26 -14.58 -5.49
CA ASP A 172 6.15 -15.37 -6.07
C ASP A 172 5.53 -14.66 -7.27
N GLY A 173 5.30 -13.34 -7.14
CA GLY A 173 4.80 -12.51 -8.24
C GLY A 173 5.75 -12.48 -9.43
N GLN A 174 7.06 -12.33 -9.18
CA GLN A 174 8.10 -12.37 -10.20
C GLN A 174 8.14 -13.73 -10.90
N PHE A 175 8.11 -14.83 -10.14
CA PHE A 175 8.12 -16.18 -10.68
C PHE A 175 6.94 -16.41 -11.63
N LEU A 176 5.73 -15.99 -11.25
CA LEU A 176 4.55 -16.07 -12.11
C LEU A 176 4.68 -15.24 -13.40
N ILE A 177 5.27 -14.04 -13.31
CA ILE A 177 5.53 -13.19 -14.48
C ILE A 177 6.55 -13.84 -15.40
N VAL A 178 7.66 -14.37 -14.86
CA VAL A 178 8.69 -15.08 -15.63
C VAL A 178 8.09 -16.31 -16.33
N GLN A 179 7.28 -17.09 -15.60
CA GLN A 179 6.57 -18.24 -16.17
C GLN A 179 5.66 -17.82 -17.34
N ALA A 180 4.94 -16.71 -17.22
CA ALA A 180 4.12 -16.18 -18.31
C ALA A 180 4.97 -15.85 -19.55
N PHE A 181 6.14 -15.22 -19.37
CA PHE A 181 7.07 -14.95 -20.47
C PHE A 181 7.60 -16.22 -21.13
N HIS A 182 7.88 -17.28 -20.37
CA HIS A 182 8.24 -18.57 -20.96
C HIS A 182 7.10 -19.18 -21.78
N VAL A 183 5.84 -19.05 -21.33
CA VAL A 183 4.68 -19.48 -22.13
C VAL A 183 4.55 -18.65 -23.41
N TYR A 184 4.74 -17.33 -23.37
CA TYR A 184 4.78 -16.52 -24.60
C TYR A 184 5.90 -16.94 -25.55
N ALA A 185 7.07 -17.32 -25.02
CA ALA A 185 8.17 -17.80 -25.84
C ALA A 185 7.84 -19.13 -26.55
N GLN A 186 7.12 -20.03 -25.88
CA GLN A 186 6.61 -21.27 -26.47
C GLN A 186 5.61 -21.00 -27.61
N ILE A 187 4.75 -19.99 -27.46
CA ILE A 187 3.84 -19.57 -28.54
C ILE A 187 4.63 -19.12 -29.77
N GLY A 188 5.72 -18.36 -29.61
CA GLY A 188 6.59 -18.00 -30.74
C GLY A 188 7.22 -19.22 -31.43
N GLY A 189 7.56 -20.25 -30.65
CA GLY A 189 8.02 -21.54 -31.17
C GLY A 189 6.96 -22.25 -32.01
N LEU A 190 5.70 -22.24 -31.56
CA LEU A 190 4.56 -22.78 -32.29
C LEU A 190 4.31 -22.06 -33.62
N PHE A 191 4.46 -20.75 -33.66
CA PHE A 191 4.37 -19.99 -34.93
C PHE A 191 5.42 -20.43 -35.94
N SER A 192 6.63 -20.72 -35.46
CA SER A 192 7.73 -21.18 -36.31
C SER A 192 7.53 -22.62 -36.79
N SER A 193 6.92 -23.49 -35.98
CA SER A 193 6.60 -24.88 -36.39
C SER A 193 5.41 -24.97 -37.34
N ALA A 194 4.58 -23.93 -37.42
CA ALA A 194 3.46 -23.86 -38.36
C ALA A 194 3.88 -23.67 -39.83
N VAL A 195 5.17 -23.37 -40.09
CA VAL A 195 5.70 -23.16 -41.43
C VAL A 195 5.63 -24.45 -42.24
N GLY A 196 4.92 -24.41 -43.37
CA GLY A 196 4.77 -25.57 -44.26
C GLY A 196 3.67 -26.55 -43.85
N LEU A 197 2.94 -26.29 -42.76
CA LEU A 197 1.74 -27.05 -42.43
C LEU A 197 0.57 -26.69 -43.34
N ASP A 198 -0.32 -27.66 -43.52
CA ASP A 198 -1.59 -27.49 -44.22
C ASP A 198 -2.59 -26.64 -43.38
N ALA A 199 -3.79 -26.42 -43.93
CA ALA A 199 -4.81 -25.61 -43.24
C ALA A 199 -5.25 -26.24 -41.90
N ALA A 200 -5.34 -27.58 -41.83
CA ALA A 200 -5.71 -28.28 -40.61
C ALA A 200 -4.62 -28.15 -39.54
N GLY A 201 -3.35 -28.35 -39.90
CA GLY A 201 -2.21 -28.18 -38.99
C GLY A 201 -2.09 -26.76 -38.46
N ARG A 202 -2.23 -25.74 -39.32
CA ARG A 202 -2.21 -24.33 -38.88
C ARG A 202 -3.35 -23.99 -37.93
N LYS A 203 -4.55 -24.49 -38.17
CA LYS A 203 -5.70 -24.31 -37.26
C LYS A 203 -5.47 -24.97 -35.90
N ALA A 204 -4.91 -26.17 -35.87
CA ALA A 204 -4.57 -26.85 -34.62
C ALA A 204 -3.52 -26.05 -33.81
N ILE A 205 -2.49 -25.53 -34.48
CA ILE A 205 -1.50 -24.67 -33.84
C ILE A 205 -2.11 -23.36 -33.35
N ALA A 206 -2.96 -22.71 -34.15
CA ALA A 206 -3.63 -21.48 -33.74
C ALA A 206 -4.48 -21.68 -32.48
N ALA A 207 -5.23 -22.79 -32.41
CA ALA A 207 -6.00 -23.13 -31.22
C ALA A 207 -5.12 -23.36 -29.98
N GLN A 208 -3.98 -24.06 -30.13
CA GLN A 208 -3.02 -24.26 -29.05
C GLN A 208 -2.38 -22.94 -28.61
N ALA A 209 -1.95 -22.11 -29.56
CA ALA A 209 -1.39 -20.79 -29.30
C ALA A 209 -2.39 -19.88 -28.57
N GLN A 210 -3.68 -19.97 -28.90
CA GLN A 210 -4.74 -19.23 -28.23
C GLN A 210 -4.95 -19.67 -26.79
N ALA A 211 -4.95 -20.98 -26.52
CA ALA A 211 -5.04 -21.51 -25.16
C ALA A 211 -3.83 -21.06 -24.31
N LEU A 212 -2.61 -21.21 -24.84
CA LEU A 212 -1.38 -20.77 -24.16
C LEU A 212 -1.36 -19.25 -23.95
N SER A 213 -1.87 -18.46 -24.88
CA SER A 213 -1.98 -17.01 -24.76
C SER A 213 -2.85 -16.61 -23.55
N GLN A 214 -3.99 -17.27 -23.37
CA GLN A 214 -4.87 -17.04 -22.24
C GLN A 214 -4.23 -17.47 -20.91
N GLU A 215 -3.52 -18.60 -20.90
CA GLU A 215 -2.78 -19.08 -19.75
C GLU A 215 -1.64 -18.11 -19.36
N ALA A 216 -0.83 -17.69 -20.34
CA ALA A 216 0.23 -16.70 -20.14
C ALA A 216 -0.31 -15.40 -19.56
N GLN A 217 -1.40 -14.87 -20.12
CA GLN A 217 -2.02 -13.65 -19.61
C GLN A 217 -2.56 -13.84 -18.19
N SER A 218 -3.14 -15.01 -17.87
CA SER A 218 -3.62 -15.34 -16.52
C SER A 218 -2.47 -15.38 -15.51
N LEU A 219 -1.37 -16.06 -15.83
CA LEU A 219 -0.17 -16.12 -15.00
C LEU A 219 0.43 -14.73 -14.78
N PHE A 220 0.56 -13.95 -15.85
CA PHE A 220 1.04 -12.58 -15.78
C PHE A 220 0.16 -11.71 -14.88
N ASN A 221 -1.16 -11.76 -15.08
CA ASN A 221 -2.11 -10.98 -14.30
C ASN A 221 -2.05 -11.35 -12.81
N ARG A 222 -1.92 -12.65 -12.48
CA ARG A 222 -1.76 -13.10 -11.08
C ARG A 222 -0.48 -12.56 -10.46
N GLY A 223 0.65 -12.73 -11.14
CA GLY A 223 1.93 -12.23 -10.64
C GLY A 223 1.98 -10.71 -10.51
N TRP A 224 1.41 -10.00 -11.47
CA TRP A 224 1.31 -8.53 -11.44
C TRP A 224 0.34 -8.05 -10.35
N GLN A 225 -0.74 -8.78 -10.09
CA GLN A 225 -1.67 -8.47 -9.01
C GLN A 225 -0.99 -8.55 -7.64
N GLU A 226 -0.08 -9.50 -7.41
CA GLU A 226 0.71 -9.53 -6.16
C GLU A 226 1.55 -8.26 -5.98
N VAL A 227 2.20 -7.79 -7.06
CA VAL A 227 2.95 -6.52 -7.04
C VAL A 227 2.02 -5.34 -6.73
N ILE A 228 0.82 -5.29 -7.33
CA ILE A 228 -0.18 -4.23 -7.07
C ILE A 228 -0.67 -4.29 -5.62
N ASN A 229 -0.97 -5.48 -5.09
CA ASN A 229 -1.46 -5.65 -3.72
C ASN A 229 -0.44 -5.07 -2.73
N ILE A 230 0.85 -5.33 -2.97
CA ILE A 230 1.95 -4.82 -2.15
C ILE A 230 2.10 -3.29 -2.28
N LYS A 231 1.99 -2.76 -3.51
CA LYS A 231 1.98 -1.29 -3.73
C LYS A 231 0.80 -0.63 -3.03
N THR A 232 -0.39 -1.24 -3.09
CA THR A 232 -1.60 -0.76 -2.40
C THR A 232 -1.41 -0.73 -0.90
N ALA A 233 -0.81 -1.79 -0.33
CA ALA A 233 -0.55 -1.90 1.09
C ALA A 233 0.41 -0.82 1.62
N PHE A 234 1.28 -0.28 0.76
CA PHE A 234 2.12 0.87 1.06
C PHE A 234 1.52 2.24 0.72
N GLY A 235 0.28 2.30 0.21
CA GLY A 235 -0.32 3.54 -0.25
C GLY A 235 0.33 4.12 -1.52
N LEU A 236 1.07 3.31 -2.27
CA LEU A 236 1.73 3.70 -3.52
C LEU A 236 0.79 3.69 -4.74
N ASN A 237 -0.45 3.23 -4.57
CA ASN A 237 -1.45 3.30 -5.64
C ASN A 237 -1.99 4.73 -5.77
N THR A 238 -1.25 5.55 -6.51
CA THR A 238 -1.84 6.70 -7.19
C THR A 238 -2.70 6.15 -8.33
N GLN A 239 -4.03 6.10 -8.14
CA GLN A 239 -4.92 6.22 -9.29
C GLN A 239 -4.43 7.44 -10.07
N GLN A 240 -3.81 7.26 -11.22
CA GLN A 240 -3.60 8.38 -12.12
C GLN A 240 -5.02 8.78 -12.56
N PRO A 241 -5.53 9.99 -12.21
CA PRO A 241 -6.84 10.38 -12.68
C PRO A 241 -6.81 10.30 -14.21
N PHE A 242 -7.69 9.48 -14.76
CA PHE A 242 -7.91 9.40 -16.19
C PHE A 242 -8.36 10.79 -16.64
N ASN A 243 -7.46 11.54 -17.27
CA ASN A 243 -7.81 12.73 -18.02
C ASN A 243 -7.93 12.27 -19.48
N PRO A 244 -9.14 11.97 -19.99
CA PRO A 244 -9.29 11.64 -21.40
C PRO A 244 -8.75 12.82 -22.22
N PRO A 245 -7.98 12.59 -23.29
CA PRO A 245 -7.66 13.66 -24.22
C PRO A 245 -8.99 14.29 -24.69
N PRO A 246 -9.08 15.63 -24.76
CA PRO A 246 -10.28 16.27 -25.26
C PRO A 246 -10.60 15.69 -26.65
N PRO A 247 -11.87 15.39 -26.96
CA PRO A 247 -12.24 14.86 -28.26
C PRO A 247 -11.68 15.77 -29.34
N ALA A 248 -11.02 15.17 -30.34
CA ALA A 248 -10.55 15.89 -31.51
C ALA A 248 -11.69 16.75 -32.05
N SER A 249 -11.47 18.06 -32.14
CA SER A 249 -12.44 18.96 -32.73
C SER A 249 -12.76 18.46 -34.13
N PRO A 250 -14.04 18.37 -34.52
CA PRO A 250 -14.40 17.92 -35.86
C PRO A 250 -13.71 18.83 -36.90
N PRO A 251 -13.26 18.29 -38.04
CA PRO A 251 -12.71 19.10 -39.10
C PRO A 251 -13.74 20.16 -39.51
N VAL A 252 -13.34 21.43 -39.46
CA VAL A 252 -14.11 22.52 -40.05
C VAL A 252 -14.27 22.25 -41.53
N SER A 253 -15.49 21.90 -41.94
CA SER A 253 -15.86 21.80 -43.35
C SER A 253 -15.56 23.13 -44.06
N PRO A 254 -14.93 23.13 -45.25
CA PRO A 254 -14.72 24.35 -46.00
C PRO A 254 -16.07 24.94 -46.40
N THR A 255 -16.30 26.21 -46.04
CA THR A 255 -17.46 26.99 -46.46
C THR A 255 -17.42 27.13 -47.99
N PRO A 256 -18.50 26.81 -48.74
CA PRO A 256 -18.54 27.08 -50.16
C PRO A 256 -18.52 28.60 -50.42
N SER A 257 -17.53 29.03 -51.20
CA SER A 257 -17.40 30.40 -51.70
C SER A 257 -18.57 30.70 -52.62
N VAL A 258 -19.52 31.55 -52.18
CA VAL A 258 -20.57 32.09 -53.04
C VAL A 258 -19.95 33.22 -53.87
N SER A 259 -19.88 33.01 -55.18
CA SER A 259 -19.48 34.01 -56.17
C SER A 259 -20.60 35.05 -56.33
N PRO A 260 -20.35 36.37 -56.25
CA PRO A 260 -21.37 37.36 -56.58
C PRO A 260 -21.47 37.57 -58.09
N SER A 261 -22.71 37.61 -58.59
CA SER A 261 -23.11 38.13 -59.90
C SER A 261 -23.24 39.65 -59.87
#